data_AF-A0A7S0SB68-F1
#
_entry.id   AF-A0A7S0SB68-F1
#
_cell.length_a   1.000
_cell.length_b   1.000
_cell.length_c   1.000
_cell.angle_alpha   90.00
_cell.angle_beta   90.00
_cell.angle_gamma   90.00
#
_symmetry.space_group_name_H-M   'P 1'
#
loop_
_entity.id
_entity.type
_entity.pdbx_description
1 polymer ?
#
loop_
_entity_poly.entity_id
_entity_poly.type
_entity_poly.pdbx_seq_one_letter_code
_entity_poly.pdbx_strand_id
1 'polypeptide(L)'
;GGGGGRAHPGPARKTVRRNVYRKELFLQANFRFLVADWADLKGSATDPDHMVDWDDVILVEAGSHEPLSCPVCFDDPPACPQVTLCGHAFCFPCISRHALTNRREGQPAKCPMCFTPLRLADLRGIRRRHIALPETRKMTRMTLLSRHRDSSVPTLARRSSSSSLIAAEAVTESGEWPLSAHALDGGACNVYAKYTLTSEEGVLGEEECAALEARVAALAAEGGADAEAGLPYALLACDVLQSRMQAWSEKRARHVGMPPPEMGPSRKAAAA
;
A
#
# COMPACT_ATOMS: atom_id res chain seq x y z
N GLY A 1 -44.01 -56.57 -25.73
CA GLY A 1 -42.78 -55.93 -25.19
C GLY A 1 -42.43 -54.78 -26.10
N GLY A 2 -42.14 -53.56 -25.65
CA GLY A 2 -41.48 -53.15 -24.42
C GLY A 2 -40.08 -52.65 -24.80
N GLY A 3 -39.95 -51.35 -25.11
CA GLY A 3 -38.69 -50.73 -25.52
C GLY A 3 -38.65 -49.26 -25.11
N GLY A 4 -38.42 -49.00 -23.82
CA GLY A 4 -38.22 -47.65 -23.28
C GLY A 4 -36.73 -47.32 -23.19
N GLY A 5 -36.25 -46.43 -24.05
CA GLY A 5 -34.92 -45.84 -23.94
C GLY A 5 -34.92 -44.69 -22.93
N ARG A 6 -34.13 -44.81 -21.85
CA ARG A 6 -33.92 -43.74 -20.87
C ARG A 6 -32.80 -42.82 -21.36
N ALA A 7 -33.11 -41.54 -21.58
CA ALA A 7 -32.11 -40.50 -21.81
C ALA A 7 -31.54 -40.04 -20.46
N HIS A 8 -30.22 -40.11 -20.30
CA HIS A 8 -29.51 -39.55 -19.14
C HIS A 8 -29.28 -38.05 -19.36
N PRO A 9 -29.55 -37.18 -18.37
CA PRO A 9 -29.24 -35.77 -18.48
C PRO A 9 -27.72 -35.56 -18.31
N GLY A 10 -27.09 -34.93 -19.30
CA GLY A 10 -25.68 -34.53 -19.24
C GLY A 10 -25.42 -33.48 -18.14
N PRO A 11 -24.18 -33.34 -17.67
CA PRO A 11 -23.85 -32.44 -16.56
C PRO A 11 -24.12 -30.99 -16.95
N ALA A 12 -24.90 -30.30 -16.12
CA ALA A 12 -25.20 -28.89 -16.28
C ALA A 12 -23.91 -28.05 -16.33
N ARG A 13 -23.72 -27.33 -17.42
CA ARG A 13 -22.60 -26.42 -17.65
C ARG A 13 -22.64 -25.33 -16.59
N LYS A 14 -21.80 -25.44 -15.55
CA LYS A 14 -21.67 -24.42 -14.51
C LYS A 14 -21.40 -23.08 -15.19
N THR A 15 -22.35 -22.16 -15.11
CA THR A 15 -22.17 -20.78 -15.53
C THR A 15 -21.01 -20.21 -14.72
N VAL A 16 -19.85 -20.03 -15.36
CA VAL A 16 -18.72 -19.31 -14.76
C VAL A 16 -19.25 -17.91 -14.49
N ARG A 17 -19.56 -17.62 -13.23
CA ARG A 17 -19.86 -16.26 -12.78
C ARG A 17 -18.63 -15.44 -13.16
N ARG A 18 -18.77 -14.53 -14.14
CA ARG A 18 -17.73 -13.54 -14.42
C ARG A 18 -17.39 -12.88 -13.08
N ASN A 19 -16.12 -12.95 -12.69
CA ASN A 19 -15.65 -12.31 -11.46
C ASN A 19 -16.12 -10.85 -11.48
N VAL A 20 -16.90 -10.49 -10.46
CA VAL A 20 -17.33 -9.11 -10.26
C VAL A 20 -16.05 -8.31 -10.00
N TYR A 21 -15.73 -7.37 -10.89
CA TYR A 21 -14.59 -6.46 -10.70
C TYR A 21 -14.75 -5.75 -9.35
N ARG A 22 -13.79 -5.96 -8.46
CA ARG A 22 -13.66 -5.27 -7.18
C ARG A 22 -12.43 -4.39 -7.25
N LYS A 23 -12.56 -3.10 -6.96
CA LYS A 23 -11.46 -2.12 -7.07
C LYS A 23 -10.34 -2.45 -6.09
N GLU A 24 -10.70 -3.04 -4.98
CA GLU A 24 -9.81 -3.54 -3.94
C GLU A 24 -8.88 -4.60 -4.53
N LEU A 25 -9.38 -5.51 -5.39
CA LEU A 25 -8.55 -6.51 -6.06
C LEU A 25 -7.52 -5.88 -7.02
N PHE A 26 -7.82 -4.73 -7.62
CA PHE A 26 -6.85 -4.00 -8.43
C PHE A 26 -5.68 -3.49 -7.58
N LEU A 27 -5.97 -2.87 -6.42
CA LEU A 27 -4.92 -2.44 -5.49
C LEU A 27 -4.04 -3.63 -5.10
N GLN A 28 -4.70 -4.72 -4.72
CA GLN A 28 -4.10 -5.94 -4.24
C GLN A 28 -3.21 -6.64 -5.28
N ALA A 29 -3.47 -6.47 -6.58
CA ALA A 29 -2.66 -7.06 -7.64
C ALA A 29 -1.49 -6.20 -8.11
N ASN A 30 -1.57 -4.87 -7.95
CA ASN A 30 -0.62 -3.93 -8.57
C ASN A 30 0.34 -3.27 -7.59
N PHE A 31 0.06 -3.34 -6.28
CA PHE A 31 0.88 -2.72 -5.25
C PHE A 31 1.43 -3.73 -4.24
N ARG A 32 2.56 -3.35 -3.63
CA ARG A 32 3.01 -3.92 -2.36
C ARG A 32 2.74 -2.91 -1.26
N PHE A 33 2.65 -3.40 -0.03
CA PHE A 33 2.28 -2.56 1.11
C PHE A 33 3.30 -2.75 2.22
N LEU A 34 3.84 -1.65 2.71
CA LEU A 34 4.50 -1.60 3.99
C LEU A 34 3.43 -1.41 5.06
N VAL A 35 3.38 -2.30 6.04
CA VAL A 35 2.33 -2.41 7.05
C VAL A 35 2.98 -2.41 8.42
N ALA A 36 2.35 -1.83 9.42
CA ALA A 36 2.88 -1.82 10.76
C ALA A 36 3.02 -3.24 11.34
N ASP A 37 4.05 -3.45 12.16
CA ASP A 37 4.37 -4.70 12.86
C ASP A 37 3.23 -5.24 13.76
N TRP A 38 2.29 -4.38 14.17
CA TRP A 38 1.10 -4.78 14.93
C TRP A 38 -0.06 -5.33 14.09
N ALA A 39 0.03 -5.31 12.76
CA ALA A 39 -1.07 -5.71 11.89
C ALA A 39 -1.31 -7.23 11.89
N ASP A 40 -2.58 -7.65 11.80
CA ASP A 40 -2.93 -9.06 11.64
C ASP A 40 -2.76 -9.51 10.17
N LEU A 41 -1.77 -10.36 9.92
CA LEU A 41 -1.49 -10.94 8.60
C LEU A 41 -1.97 -12.40 8.44
N LYS A 42 -2.68 -12.97 9.42
CA LYS A 42 -3.08 -14.40 9.38
C LYS A 42 -3.91 -14.74 8.15
N GLY A 43 -4.83 -13.86 7.76
CA GLY A 43 -5.64 -14.05 6.54
C GLY A 43 -4.80 -13.96 5.26
N SER A 44 -3.87 -13.02 5.20
CA SER A 44 -2.98 -12.78 4.04
C SER A 44 -2.12 -13.98 3.66
N ALA A 45 -1.82 -14.84 4.63
CA ALA A 45 -1.00 -16.02 4.44
C ALA A 45 -1.65 -17.12 3.59
N THR A 46 -2.98 -17.21 3.63
CA THR A 46 -3.76 -18.29 3.01
C THR A 46 -4.66 -17.78 1.90
N ASP A 47 -5.07 -16.51 1.99
CA ASP A 47 -5.89 -15.83 0.99
C ASP A 47 -5.10 -14.66 0.36
N PRO A 48 -4.72 -14.76 -0.93
CA PRO A 48 -4.00 -13.68 -1.62
C PRO A 48 -4.83 -12.40 -1.79
N ASP A 49 -6.16 -12.48 -1.65
CA ASP A 49 -7.09 -11.36 -1.75
C ASP A 49 -7.43 -10.75 -0.37
N HIS A 50 -6.88 -11.30 0.72
CA HIS A 50 -7.08 -10.75 2.05
C HIS A 50 -6.43 -9.37 2.17
N MET A 51 -7.26 -8.41 2.55
CA MET A 51 -6.88 -7.02 2.79
C MET A 51 -6.62 -6.83 4.27
N VAL A 52 -5.41 -6.37 4.59
CA VAL A 52 -5.10 -5.86 5.93
C VAL A 52 -5.94 -4.63 6.23
N ASP A 53 -6.06 -4.28 7.51
CA ASP A 53 -6.65 -2.99 7.90
C ASP A 53 -5.85 -1.86 7.22
N TRP A 54 -6.56 -0.99 6.50
CA TRP A 54 -5.96 0.13 5.80
C TRP A 54 -5.31 1.12 6.78
N ASP A 55 -5.81 1.19 8.02
CA ASP A 55 -5.23 2.01 9.08
C ASP A 55 -3.91 1.46 9.63
N ASP A 56 -3.51 0.25 9.23
CA ASP A 56 -2.19 -0.32 9.53
C ASP A 56 -1.23 -0.23 8.33
N VAL A 57 -1.70 0.20 7.16
CA VAL A 57 -0.83 0.47 6.01
C VAL A 57 -0.06 1.77 6.25
N ILE A 58 1.27 1.68 6.20
CA ILE A 58 2.19 2.80 6.41
C ILE A 58 2.55 3.45 5.06
N LEU A 59 2.94 2.64 4.08
CA LEU A 59 3.40 3.08 2.77
C LEU A 59 2.97 2.09 1.69
N VAL A 60 2.70 2.59 0.49
CA VAL A 60 2.39 1.77 -0.69
C VAL A 60 3.57 1.80 -1.67
N GLU A 61 3.90 0.67 -2.28
CA GLU A 61 4.88 0.59 -3.36
C GLU A 61 4.23 0.22 -4.68
N ALA A 62 4.43 1.07 -5.68
CA ALA A 62 4.02 0.83 -7.05
C ALA A 62 5.20 0.33 -7.88
N GLY A 63 5.10 -0.90 -8.39
CA GLY A 63 6.09 -1.46 -9.30
C GLY A 63 5.95 -0.89 -10.70
N SER A 64 6.95 -0.15 -11.20
CA SER A 64 6.97 0.34 -12.58
C SER A 64 8.40 0.64 -13.03
N HIS A 65 8.61 0.70 -14.34
CA HIS A 65 9.81 1.26 -14.96
C HIS A 65 9.70 2.79 -15.13
N GLU A 66 8.47 3.32 -15.15
CA GLU A 66 8.19 4.74 -15.28
C GLU A 66 8.20 5.43 -13.90
N PRO A 67 8.66 6.68 -13.81
CA PRO A 67 8.54 7.49 -12.60
C PRO A 67 7.07 7.71 -12.20
N LEU A 68 6.84 8.15 -10.96
CA LEU A 68 5.52 8.67 -10.57
C LEU A 68 5.40 10.08 -11.12
N SER A 69 4.25 10.44 -11.69
CA SER A 69 3.94 11.81 -12.06
C SER A 69 2.55 12.16 -11.55
N CYS A 70 2.36 13.40 -11.12
CA CYS A 70 1.08 13.87 -10.64
C CYS A 70 0.19 14.25 -11.83
N PRO A 71 -0.98 13.62 -12.04
CA PRO A 71 -1.84 13.94 -13.20
C PRO A 71 -2.55 15.30 -13.07
N VAL A 72 -2.37 16.02 -11.96
CA VAL A 72 -2.99 17.33 -11.71
C VAL A 72 -2.04 18.49 -12.03
N CYS A 73 -0.81 18.44 -11.54
CA CYS A 73 0.20 19.48 -11.78
C CYS A 73 1.29 19.06 -12.77
N PHE A 74 1.34 17.79 -13.17
CA PHE A 74 2.35 17.20 -14.05
C PHE A 74 3.79 17.18 -13.49
N ASP A 75 3.98 17.53 -12.22
CA ASP A 75 5.28 17.40 -11.54
C ASP A 75 5.76 15.94 -11.51
N ASP A 76 7.06 15.78 -11.76
CA ASP A 76 7.80 14.52 -11.67
C ASP A 76 9.17 14.79 -11.00
N PRO A 77 9.40 14.33 -9.75
CA PRO A 77 8.47 13.55 -8.93
C PRO A 77 7.37 14.42 -8.29
N PRO A 78 6.21 13.82 -7.90
CA PRO A 78 5.15 14.52 -7.18
C PRO A 78 5.64 14.97 -5.80
N ALA A 79 5.24 16.16 -5.35
CA ALA A 79 5.50 16.62 -3.99
C ALA A 79 4.72 15.79 -2.96
N CYS A 80 5.45 15.03 -2.12
CA CYS A 80 4.90 14.11 -1.12
C CYS A 80 3.76 13.24 -1.72
N PRO A 81 4.11 12.26 -2.59
CA PRO A 81 3.11 11.51 -3.33
C PRO A 81 2.20 10.69 -2.40
N GLN A 82 0.89 10.82 -2.59
CA GLN A 82 -0.13 10.05 -1.88
C GLN A 82 -1.00 9.25 -2.83
N VAL A 83 -1.34 8.01 -2.44
CA VAL A 83 -2.26 7.14 -3.16
C VAL A 83 -3.63 7.12 -2.48
N THR A 84 -4.67 7.07 -3.30
CA THR A 84 -6.07 6.88 -2.89
C THR A 84 -6.43 5.39 -2.79
N LEU A 85 -7.53 5.05 -2.11
CA LEU A 85 -8.08 3.68 -2.09
C LEU A 85 -8.48 3.12 -3.47
N CYS A 86 -8.54 3.97 -4.50
CA CYS A 86 -8.75 3.51 -5.88
C CYS A 86 -7.46 3.27 -6.67
N GLY A 87 -6.30 3.55 -6.08
CA GLY A 87 -4.97 3.30 -6.66
C GLY A 87 -4.35 4.46 -7.43
N HIS A 88 -5.07 5.57 -7.61
CA HIS A 88 -4.50 6.76 -8.24
C HIS A 88 -3.66 7.56 -7.24
N ALA A 89 -2.51 8.05 -7.71
CA ALA A 89 -1.53 8.79 -6.95
C ALA A 89 -1.40 10.25 -7.42
N PHE A 90 -1.14 11.15 -6.48
CA PHE A 90 -1.08 12.60 -6.69
C PHE A 90 -0.07 13.22 -5.71
N CYS A 91 0.38 14.46 -5.95
CA CYS A 91 0.99 15.26 -4.88
C CYS A 91 -0.02 15.41 -3.73
N PHE A 92 0.42 15.32 -2.47
CA PHE A 92 -0.47 15.53 -1.33
C PHE A 92 -1.20 16.88 -1.41
N PRO A 93 -0.53 18.03 -1.64
CA PRO A 93 -1.22 19.32 -1.71
C PRO A 93 -2.23 19.38 -2.87
N CYS A 94 -1.96 18.73 -4.00
CA CYS A 94 -2.87 18.70 -5.15
C CYS A 94 -4.16 17.94 -4.83
N ILE A 95 -4.06 16.75 -4.25
CA ILE A 95 -5.25 15.96 -3.90
C ILE A 95 -6.02 16.59 -2.73
N SER A 96 -5.31 17.22 -1.79
CA SER A 96 -5.90 18.04 -0.71
C SER A 96 -6.72 19.21 -1.26
N ARG A 97 -6.16 19.98 -2.22
CA ARG A 97 -6.88 21.05 -2.92
C ARG A 97 -8.14 20.53 -3.59
N HIS A 98 -7.99 19.49 -4.40
CA HIS A 98 -9.11 18.88 -5.12
C HIS A 98 -10.22 18.42 -4.17
N ALA A 99 -9.86 17.77 -3.07
CA ALA A 99 -10.83 17.25 -2.11
C ALA A 99 -11.67 18.34 -1.44
N LEU A 100 -11.09 19.53 -1.22
CA LEU A 100 -11.80 20.66 -0.64
C LEU A 100 -12.63 21.45 -1.66
N THR A 101 -12.10 21.66 -2.87
CA THR A 101 -12.73 22.57 -3.84
C THR A 101 -13.78 21.89 -4.73
N ASN A 102 -13.68 20.57 -4.94
CA ASN A 102 -14.55 19.83 -5.86
C ASN A 102 -15.56 18.90 -5.16
N ARG A 103 -15.71 18.99 -3.83
CA ARG A 103 -16.76 18.26 -3.11
C ARG A 103 -18.07 19.04 -3.12
N ARG A 104 -19.18 18.33 -3.27
CA ARG A 104 -20.51 18.88 -3.00
C ARG A 104 -20.79 18.84 -1.51
N GLU A 105 -21.56 19.80 -1.01
CA GLU A 105 -21.98 19.81 0.39
C GLU A 105 -22.70 18.49 0.75
N GLY A 106 -22.32 17.90 1.88
CA GLY A 106 -22.84 16.60 2.31
C GLY A 106 -22.37 15.38 1.50
N GLN A 107 -21.47 15.54 0.51
CA GLN A 107 -20.94 14.43 -0.28
C GLN A 107 -19.41 14.31 -0.15
N PRO A 108 -18.86 13.08 -0.22
CA PRO A 108 -17.42 12.90 -0.27
C PRO A 108 -16.85 13.49 -1.56
N ALA A 109 -15.61 13.99 -1.49
CA ALA A 109 -14.85 14.28 -2.68
C ALA A 109 -14.69 13.02 -3.53
N LYS A 110 -14.41 13.18 -4.82
CA LYS A 110 -14.26 12.08 -5.77
C LYS A 110 -12.90 12.14 -6.43
N CYS A 111 -12.29 10.99 -6.72
CA CYS A 111 -10.99 10.91 -7.37
C CYS A 111 -11.03 11.63 -8.73
N PRO A 112 -10.05 12.51 -9.06
CA PRO A 112 -9.97 13.17 -10.36
C PRO A 112 -9.95 12.21 -11.55
N MET A 113 -9.42 11.00 -11.36
CA MET A 113 -9.18 10.05 -12.44
C MET A 113 -10.34 9.09 -12.69
N CYS A 114 -11.04 8.65 -11.64
CA CYS A 114 -12.06 7.60 -11.75
C CYS A 114 -13.35 7.86 -10.97
N PHE A 115 -13.47 9.05 -10.37
CA PHE A 115 -14.66 9.51 -9.63
C PHE A 115 -15.08 8.65 -8.43
N THR A 116 -14.23 7.72 -7.98
CA THR A 116 -14.46 6.95 -6.74
C THR A 116 -14.43 7.90 -5.55
N PRO A 117 -15.35 7.79 -4.58
CA PRO A 117 -15.29 8.57 -3.35
C PRO A 117 -13.92 8.48 -2.67
N LEU A 118 -13.43 9.60 -2.16
CA LEU A 118 -12.17 9.68 -1.44
C LEU A 118 -12.33 10.49 -0.16
N ARG A 119 -11.53 10.14 0.84
CA ARG A 119 -11.32 10.93 2.07
C ARG A 119 -9.84 11.18 2.22
N LEU A 120 -9.46 12.36 2.73
CA LEU A 120 -8.06 12.68 2.97
C LEU A 120 -7.41 11.77 4.03
N ALA A 121 -8.19 11.31 5.01
CA ALA A 121 -7.77 10.35 6.02
C ALA A 121 -7.35 8.98 5.43
N ASP A 122 -7.88 8.61 4.27
CA ASP A 122 -7.58 7.33 3.61
C ASP A 122 -6.35 7.39 2.70
N LEU A 123 -5.75 8.56 2.51
CA LEU A 123 -4.54 8.66 1.71
C LEU A 123 -3.39 7.92 2.41
N ARG A 124 -2.47 7.35 1.63
CA ARG A 124 -1.20 6.79 2.14
C ARG A 124 -0.05 7.22 1.25
N GLY A 125 1.15 7.36 1.83
CA GLY A 125 2.35 7.61 1.05
C GLY A 125 2.53 6.54 -0.02
N ILE A 126 3.08 6.92 -1.18
CA ILE A 126 3.40 5.97 -2.24
C ILE A 126 4.78 6.22 -2.81
N ARG A 127 5.56 5.15 -2.98
CA ARG A 127 6.85 5.20 -3.67
C ARG A 127 6.88 4.32 -4.92
N ARG A 128 7.74 4.66 -5.87
CA ARG A 128 8.09 3.75 -6.97
C ARG A 128 9.08 2.71 -6.48
N ARG A 129 8.77 1.45 -6.77
CA ARG A 129 9.77 0.38 -6.81
C ARG A 129 10.15 0.16 -8.27
N HIS A 130 11.37 0.54 -8.62
CA HIS A 130 11.85 0.42 -9.99
C HIS A 130 11.86 -1.05 -10.44
N ILE A 131 11.20 -1.33 -11.57
CA ILE A 131 11.21 -2.64 -12.23
C ILE A 131 11.89 -2.46 -13.57
N ALA A 132 13.05 -3.09 -13.75
CA ALA A 132 13.72 -3.10 -15.05
C ALA A 132 12.88 -3.89 -16.06
N LEU A 133 12.62 -3.27 -17.22
CA LEU A 133 11.97 -3.96 -18.32
C LEU A 133 12.93 -4.99 -18.94
N PRO A 134 12.44 -6.20 -19.27
CA PRO A 134 13.24 -7.14 -20.02
C PRO A 134 13.48 -6.60 -21.44
N GLU A 135 14.74 -6.58 -21.86
CA GLU A 135 15.10 -6.16 -23.21
C GLU A 135 14.96 -7.31 -24.20
N THR A 136 14.37 -7.04 -25.36
CA THR A 136 14.28 -8.03 -26.43
C THR A 136 15.68 -8.49 -26.85
N ARG A 137 15.85 -9.80 -27.03
CA ARG A 137 17.12 -10.45 -27.43
C ARG A 137 18.23 -10.44 -26.37
N LYS A 138 17.97 -9.97 -25.15
CA LYS A 138 18.87 -10.20 -24.00
C LYS A 138 18.39 -11.38 -23.16
N MET A 139 19.33 -12.17 -22.64
CA MET A 139 19.00 -13.24 -21.70
C MET A 139 18.56 -12.62 -20.37
N THR A 140 17.40 -13.04 -19.87
CA THR A 140 16.89 -12.63 -18.56
C THR A 140 17.04 -13.77 -17.57
N ARG A 141 17.66 -13.50 -16.42
CA ARG A 141 17.74 -14.47 -15.33
C ARG A 141 16.44 -14.45 -14.53
N MET A 142 15.70 -15.56 -14.60
CA MET A 142 14.53 -15.78 -13.76
C MET A 142 14.93 -16.49 -12.46
N THR A 143 14.23 -16.18 -11.37
CA THR A 143 14.42 -16.85 -10.07
C THR A 143 13.25 -17.79 -9.84
N LEU A 144 13.53 -19.07 -9.59
CA LEU A 144 12.49 -20.06 -9.32
C LEU A 144 11.96 -19.86 -7.89
N LEU A 145 10.64 -19.67 -7.78
CA LEU A 145 9.93 -19.58 -6.51
C LEU A 145 9.04 -20.81 -6.33
N SER A 146 8.86 -21.22 -5.08
CA SER A 146 7.91 -22.26 -4.66
C SER A 146 6.99 -21.69 -3.59
N ARG A 147 5.82 -22.28 -3.39
CA ARG A 147 4.97 -21.97 -2.23
C ARG A 147 4.45 -23.26 -1.62
N HIS A 148 4.21 -23.25 -0.31
CA HIS A 148 3.50 -24.34 0.34
C HIS A 148 2.06 -24.41 -0.18
N ARG A 149 1.44 -25.60 -0.17
CA ARG A 149 0.04 -25.78 -0.63
C ARG A 149 -0.90 -24.84 0.10
N ASP A 150 -0.70 -24.72 1.40
CA ASP A 150 -1.54 -23.95 2.33
C ASP A 150 -1.01 -22.53 2.55
N SER A 151 -0.17 -22.03 1.64
CA SER A 151 0.30 -20.65 1.69
C SER A 151 0.21 -19.96 0.32
N SER A 152 -0.19 -18.69 0.35
CA SER A 152 -0.17 -17.76 -0.78
C SER A 152 1.20 -17.10 -0.96
N VAL A 153 2.11 -17.20 0.02
CA VAL A 153 3.39 -16.49 0.05
C VAL A 153 4.49 -17.28 -0.67
N PRO A 154 5.09 -16.75 -1.75
CA PRO A 154 6.19 -17.42 -2.44
C PRO A 154 7.49 -17.39 -1.64
N THR A 155 8.29 -18.45 -1.72
CA THR A 155 9.64 -18.58 -1.16
C THR A 155 10.63 -19.01 -2.24
N LEU A 156 11.92 -18.79 -2.02
CA LEU A 156 12.97 -19.26 -2.94
C LEU A 156 12.98 -20.79 -2.99
N ALA A 157 12.91 -21.35 -4.20
CA ALA A 157 13.10 -22.78 -4.40
C ALA A 157 14.61 -23.10 -4.41
N ARG A 158 15.05 -24.05 -3.57
CA ARG A 158 16.43 -24.57 -3.60
C ARG A 158 16.44 -25.96 -4.23
N ARG A 159 17.46 -26.23 -5.04
CA ARG A 159 17.74 -27.60 -5.52
C ARG A 159 18.53 -28.33 -4.44
N SER A 160 18.01 -29.45 -3.95
CA SER A 160 18.77 -30.37 -3.10
C SER A 160 19.83 -31.11 -3.93
N SER A 161 20.83 -31.69 -3.26
CA SER A 161 21.88 -32.52 -3.87
C SER A 161 21.34 -33.75 -4.62
N SER A 162 20.10 -34.18 -4.33
CA SER A 162 19.40 -35.29 -4.99
C SER A 162 18.52 -34.86 -6.17
N SER A 163 18.70 -33.65 -6.72
CA SER A 163 17.90 -33.08 -7.83
C SER A 163 16.42 -32.86 -7.53
N SER A 164 15.98 -33.04 -6.28
CA SER A 164 14.62 -32.70 -5.84
C SER A 164 14.54 -31.23 -5.45
N LEU A 165 13.48 -30.53 -5.87
CA LEU A 165 13.20 -29.15 -5.46
C LEU A 165 12.68 -29.17 -4.02
N ILE A 166 13.36 -28.45 -3.12
CA ILE A 166 12.91 -28.21 -1.75
C ILE A 166 12.65 -26.71 -1.59
N ALA A 167 11.60 -26.35 -0.86
CA ALA A 167 11.51 -25.00 -0.33
C ALA A 167 12.74 -24.80 0.57
N ALA A 168 13.42 -23.65 0.47
CA ALA A 168 14.47 -23.35 1.44
C ALA A 168 13.84 -23.43 2.85
N GLU A 169 14.36 -24.30 3.72
CA GLU A 169 13.95 -24.37 5.12
C GLU A 169 14.06 -22.98 5.74
N ALA A 170 12.93 -22.38 6.10
CA ALA A 170 12.91 -21.52 7.27
C ALA A 170 13.04 -22.48 8.46
N VAL A 171 14.26 -22.64 8.96
CA VAL A 171 14.50 -23.40 10.19
C VAL A 171 13.76 -22.70 11.33
N THR A 172 12.68 -23.30 11.84
CA THR A 172 12.51 -23.71 13.25
C THR A 172 11.26 -24.61 13.41
N GLU A 173 11.37 -25.64 14.24
CA GLU A 173 10.36 -26.68 14.52
C GLU A 173 9.09 -26.21 15.30
N SER A 174 8.94 -24.91 15.55
CA SER A 174 7.71 -24.36 16.13
C SER A 174 6.76 -23.97 14.99
N GLY A 175 5.64 -24.70 14.87
CA GLY A 175 4.56 -24.47 13.90
C GLY A 175 3.80 -23.14 14.05
N GLU A 176 4.47 -22.08 14.52
CA GLU A 176 3.96 -20.72 14.56
C GLU A 176 4.40 -19.99 13.30
N TRP A 177 3.38 -19.60 12.55
CA TRP A 177 3.45 -18.91 11.28
C TRP A 177 3.30 -17.40 11.54
N PRO A 178 4.16 -16.50 11.03
CA PRO A 178 5.26 -16.68 10.08
C PRO A 178 6.67 -16.66 10.73
N LEU A 179 7.66 -17.30 10.08
CA LEU A 179 9.09 -17.16 10.38
C LEU A 179 9.84 -16.63 9.15
N SER A 180 10.56 -15.51 9.31
CA SER A 180 11.48 -14.96 8.31
C SER A 180 12.86 -15.61 8.45
N ALA A 181 13.40 -16.19 7.38
CA ALA A 181 14.83 -16.49 7.31
C ALA A 181 15.55 -15.29 6.67
N HIS A 182 16.45 -14.68 7.45
CA HIS A 182 17.26 -13.47 7.22
C HIS A 182 16.58 -12.15 7.62
N ALA A 183 16.85 -11.67 8.83
CA ALA A 183 17.85 -10.62 8.99
C ALA A 183 18.19 -10.29 10.46
N LEU A 184 19.35 -9.66 10.63
CA LEU A 184 19.88 -9.04 11.84
C LEU A 184 19.09 -7.75 12.24
N ASP A 185 17.86 -7.60 11.77
CA ASP A 185 17.01 -6.40 11.90
C ASP A 185 15.57 -6.69 12.39
N GLY A 186 15.32 -7.86 12.98
CA GLY A 186 14.04 -8.13 13.64
C GLY A 186 12.91 -8.67 12.74
N GLY A 187 13.23 -9.09 11.50
CA GLY A 187 12.55 -10.17 10.77
C GLY A 187 11.02 -10.10 10.71
N ALA A 188 10.46 -9.53 9.65
CA ALA A 188 9.00 -9.49 9.55
C ALA A 188 8.35 -9.60 8.16
N CYS A 189 9.04 -9.74 7.00
CA CYS A 189 8.37 -10.15 5.75
C CYS A 189 9.29 -10.58 4.58
N ASN A 190 8.73 -11.39 3.67
CA ASN A 190 9.43 -11.96 2.51
C ASN A 190 9.46 -10.98 1.31
N VAL A 191 10.60 -10.87 0.59
CA VAL A 191 10.76 -9.96 -0.56
C VAL A 191 9.77 -10.24 -1.71
N TYR A 192 9.18 -11.44 -1.75
CA TYR A 192 8.14 -11.86 -2.69
C TYR A 192 6.72 -11.81 -2.10
N ALA A 193 6.58 -11.50 -0.81
CA ALA A 193 5.28 -11.28 -0.18
C ALA A 193 4.68 -9.95 -0.62
N LYS A 194 3.36 -9.84 -0.48
CA LYS A 194 2.61 -8.63 -0.81
C LYS A 194 2.75 -7.54 0.25
N TYR A 195 2.67 -7.97 1.50
CA TYR A 195 2.83 -7.15 2.69
C TYR A 195 4.27 -7.25 3.16
N THR A 196 4.80 -6.14 3.66
CA THR A 196 6.07 -6.05 4.37
C THR A 196 5.80 -5.40 5.73
N LEU A 197 6.11 -6.07 6.83
CA LEU A 197 5.95 -5.48 8.16
C LEU A 197 7.06 -4.46 8.47
N THR A 198 6.76 -3.44 9.29
CA THR A 198 7.70 -2.39 9.69
C THR A 198 7.40 -1.84 11.08
N SER A 199 8.45 -1.40 11.77
CA SER A 199 8.39 -0.59 12.99
C SER A 199 8.69 0.90 12.75
N GLU A 200 8.86 1.30 11.49
CA GLU A 200 9.46 2.59 11.09
C GLU A 200 8.42 3.67 10.74
N GLU A 201 7.15 3.52 11.12
CA GLU A 201 6.12 4.47 10.70
C GLU A 201 6.30 5.88 11.26
N GLY A 202 6.98 6.02 12.40
CA GLY A 202 7.39 7.32 12.93
C GLY A 202 8.40 8.01 12.01
N VAL A 203 9.50 7.32 11.68
CA VAL A 203 10.57 7.84 10.81
C VAL A 203 10.03 8.17 9.41
N LEU A 204 9.26 7.27 8.81
CA LEU A 204 8.66 7.49 7.49
C LEU A 204 7.66 8.66 7.49
N GLY A 205 6.88 8.81 8.57
CA GLY A 205 5.98 9.95 8.75
C GLY A 205 6.72 11.28 8.89
N GLU A 206 7.85 11.29 9.63
CA GLU A 206 8.71 12.46 9.78
C GLU A 206 9.36 12.87 8.45
N GLU A 207 9.81 11.92 7.63
CA GLU A 207 10.31 12.18 6.28
C GLU A 207 9.23 12.83 5.38
N GLU A 208 8.01 12.29 5.39
CA GLU A 208 6.88 12.87 4.64
C GLU A 208 6.52 14.29 5.16
N CYS A 209 6.59 14.52 6.48
CA CYS A 209 6.36 15.84 7.08
C CYS A 209 7.43 16.84 6.63
N ALA A 210 8.71 16.46 6.72
CA ALA A 210 9.82 17.32 6.31
C ALA A 210 9.70 17.72 4.83
N ALA A 211 9.29 16.78 3.96
CA ALA A 211 9.04 17.06 2.55
C ALA A 211 7.89 18.07 2.33
N LEU A 212 6.81 17.97 3.09
CA LEU A 212 5.69 18.92 3.03
C LEU A 212 6.08 20.29 3.58
N GLU A 213 6.83 20.34 4.68
CA GLU A 213 7.33 21.57 5.29
C GLU A 213 8.29 22.31 4.36
N ALA A 214 9.18 21.58 3.68
CA ALA A 214 10.03 22.14 2.64
C ALA A 214 9.20 22.74 1.50
N ARG A 215 8.08 22.10 1.10
CA ARG A 215 7.17 22.64 0.08
C ARG A 215 6.44 23.90 0.58
N VAL A 216 6.01 23.93 1.83
CA VAL A 216 5.41 25.12 2.46
C VAL A 216 6.40 26.28 2.45
N ALA A 217 7.64 26.04 2.87
CA ALA A 217 8.69 27.04 2.85
C ALA A 217 9.00 27.55 1.43
N ALA A 218 9.05 26.66 0.44
CA ALA A 218 9.25 27.03 -0.96
C ALA A 218 8.11 27.93 -1.48
N LEU A 219 6.85 27.58 -1.22
CA LEU A 219 5.69 28.41 -1.60
C LEU A 219 5.73 29.79 -0.92
N ALA A 220 6.10 29.84 0.35
CA ALA A 220 6.23 31.11 1.08
C ALA A 220 7.36 32.00 0.53
N ALA A 221 8.47 31.39 0.08
CA ALA A 221 9.60 32.11 -0.50
C ALA A 221 9.36 32.55 -1.95
N GLU A 222 8.68 31.73 -2.77
CA GLU A 222 8.30 32.06 -4.15
C GLU A 222 7.38 33.29 -4.18
N GLY A 223 6.38 33.32 -3.30
CA GLY A 223 5.37 34.38 -3.25
C GLY A 223 4.51 34.47 -4.52
N GLY A 224 3.67 35.51 -4.58
CA GLY A 224 2.75 35.72 -5.71
C GLY A 224 1.48 34.87 -5.66
N ALA A 225 0.56 35.17 -6.59
CA ALA A 225 -0.82 34.68 -6.51
C ALA A 225 -0.94 33.15 -6.54
N ASP A 226 -0.12 32.47 -7.35
CA ASP A 226 -0.17 31.00 -7.46
C ASP A 226 0.37 30.31 -6.20
N ALA A 227 1.46 30.84 -5.62
CA ALA A 227 2.04 30.29 -4.41
C ALA A 227 1.12 30.53 -3.19
N GLU A 228 0.56 31.74 -3.07
CA GLU A 228 -0.46 32.08 -2.07
C GLU A 228 -1.71 31.19 -2.19
N ALA A 229 -2.17 30.91 -3.42
CA ALA A 229 -3.29 30.00 -3.66
C ALA A 229 -2.95 28.54 -3.31
N GLY A 230 -1.69 28.12 -3.41
CA GLY A 230 -1.24 26.76 -3.11
C GLY A 230 -1.03 26.51 -1.61
N LEU A 231 -0.57 27.52 -0.87
CA LEU A 231 -0.11 27.41 0.52
C LEU A 231 -1.14 26.77 1.49
N PRO A 232 -2.43 27.13 1.48
CA PRO A 232 -3.42 26.53 2.39
C PRO A 232 -3.54 25.01 2.23
N TYR A 233 -3.33 24.50 1.02
CA TYR A 233 -3.47 23.08 0.73
C TYR A 233 -2.21 22.27 1.06
N ALA A 234 -1.04 22.91 1.04
CA ALA A 234 0.18 22.33 1.58
C ALA A 234 0.10 22.23 3.12
N LEU A 235 -0.37 23.27 3.79
CA LEU A 235 -0.60 23.25 5.24
C LEU A 235 -1.67 22.20 5.64
N LEU A 236 -2.75 22.08 4.87
CA LEU A 236 -3.75 21.03 5.10
C LEU A 236 -3.16 19.62 4.97
N ALA A 237 -2.26 19.40 3.99
CA ALA A 237 -1.57 18.12 3.86
C ALA A 237 -0.74 17.81 5.13
N CYS A 238 -0.06 18.80 5.70
CA CYS A 238 0.63 18.65 6.98
C CYS A 238 -0.33 18.26 8.11
N ASP A 239 -1.46 18.97 8.25
CA ASP A 239 -2.47 18.70 9.30
C ASP A 239 -3.00 17.25 9.21
N VAL A 240 -3.28 16.78 7.98
CA VAL A 240 -3.75 15.40 7.72
C VAL A 240 -2.68 14.36 8.05
N LEU A 241 -1.42 14.60 7.66
CA LEU A 241 -0.32 13.70 7.95
C LEU A 241 -0.03 13.59 9.45
N GLN A 242 -0.02 14.72 10.15
CA GLN A 242 0.17 14.76 11.61
C GLN A 242 -0.92 13.97 12.34
N SER A 243 -2.18 14.14 11.93
CA SER A 243 -3.29 13.37 12.50
C SER A 243 -3.11 11.85 12.28
N ARG A 244 -2.58 11.45 11.12
CA ARG A 244 -2.27 10.05 10.81
C ARG A 244 -1.14 9.52 11.69
N MET A 245 -0.05 10.27 11.82
CA MET A 245 1.10 9.90 12.67
C MET A 245 0.71 9.77 14.14
N GLN A 246 -0.19 10.63 14.63
CA GLN A 246 -0.73 10.50 15.97
C GLN A 246 -1.55 9.20 16.14
N ALA A 247 -2.41 8.87 15.18
CA ALA A 247 -3.17 7.62 15.23
C ALA A 247 -2.23 6.39 15.23
N TRP A 248 -1.12 6.45 14.47
CA TRP A 248 -0.09 5.41 14.49
C TRP A 248 0.63 5.33 15.83
N SER A 249 1.01 6.46 16.44
CA SER A 249 1.71 6.46 17.72
C SER A 249 0.82 5.93 18.86
N GLU A 250 -0.49 6.22 18.84
CA GLU A 250 -1.48 5.64 19.75
C GLU A 250 -1.66 4.12 19.54
N LYS A 251 -1.60 3.65 18.29
CA LYS A 251 -1.60 2.20 17.98
C LYS A 251 -0.31 1.54 18.47
N ARG A 252 0.86 2.13 18.20
CA ARG A 252 2.15 1.62 18.68
C ARG A 252 2.17 1.52 20.20
N ALA A 253 1.78 2.58 20.90
CA ALA A 253 1.71 2.60 22.37
C ALA A 253 0.86 1.45 22.91
N ARG A 254 -0.33 1.22 22.34
CA ARG A 254 -1.19 0.07 22.71
C ARG A 254 -0.52 -1.27 22.41
N HIS A 255 0.15 -1.40 21.26
CA HIS A 255 0.83 -2.62 20.86
C HIS A 255 1.98 -2.99 21.79
N VAL A 256 2.78 -2.01 22.22
CA VAL A 256 3.92 -2.23 23.12
C VAL A 256 3.55 -2.13 24.62
N GLY A 257 2.28 -1.91 24.96
CA GLY A 257 1.81 -1.80 26.34
C GLY A 257 2.23 -0.53 27.07
N MET A 258 2.51 0.56 26.34
CA MET A 258 2.87 1.87 26.87
C MET A 258 1.67 2.82 26.91
N PRO A 259 1.67 3.85 27.79
CA PRO A 259 0.64 4.88 27.76
C PRO A 259 0.66 5.63 26.41
N PRO A 260 -0.50 6.13 25.93
CA PRO A 260 -0.55 6.90 24.71
C PRO A 260 0.33 8.15 24.85
N PRO A 261 1.04 8.55 23.78
CA PRO A 261 1.86 9.74 23.80
C PRO A 261 1.01 10.98 24.09
N GLU A 262 1.57 11.94 24.82
CA GLU A 262 0.89 13.22 25.05
C GLU A 262 0.62 13.92 23.71
N MET A 263 -0.60 14.42 23.52
CA MET A 263 -0.89 15.26 22.36
C MET A 263 -0.05 16.53 22.46
N GLY A 264 0.98 16.62 21.62
CA GLY A 264 1.66 17.89 21.39
C GLY A 264 0.67 18.95 20.89
N PRO A 265 0.92 20.24 21.12
CA PRO A 265 0.08 21.29 20.57
C PRO A 265 0.02 21.13 19.04
N SER A 266 -1.18 21.27 18.46
CA SER A 266 -1.32 21.40 17.01
C SER A 266 -0.31 22.44 16.51
N ARG A 267 0.43 22.18 15.43
CA ARG A 267 1.43 23.15 14.93
C ARG A 267 0.80 24.49 14.51
N LYS A 268 -0.51 24.53 14.25
CA LYS A 268 -1.30 25.77 14.14
C LYS A 268 -1.29 26.62 15.41
N ALA A 269 -1.25 25.98 16.58
CA ALA A 269 -1.12 26.63 17.88
C ALA A 269 0.35 26.93 18.25
N ALA A 270 1.32 26.25 17.63
CA ALA A 270 2.75 26.52 17.82
C ALA A 270 3.28 27.64 16.88
N ALA A 271 2.56 27.94 15.79
CA ALA A 271 2.89 28.98 14.82
C ALA A 271 2.09 30.29 15.02
N ALA A 272 1.31 30.38 16.09
CA ALA A 272 0.58 31.57 16.55
C ALA A 272 1.30 32.19 17.75
#